data_AF-A0A1X2GD66-F1
#
_entry.id   AF-A0A1X2GD66-F1
#
_cell.length_a   1.000
_cell.length_b   1.000
_cell.length_c   1.000
_cell.angle_alpha   90.00
_cell.angle_beta   90.00
_cell.angle_gamma   90.00
#
_symmetry.space_group_name_H-M   'P 1'
#
loop_
_entity.id
_entity.type
_entity.pdbx_description
1 polymer ?
#
loop_
_entity_poly.entity_id
_entity_poly.type
_entity_poly.pdbx_seq_one_letter_code
_entity_poly.pdbx_strand_id
1 'polypeptide(L)'
;MRFAIHLVQALHAFNAILALILFALLLSVVCSIKSFVENGAEIAGFGNYNHFNFPATQVYMFIPTISSLFYSIILAVDVSPRYPTWTPSKSLCASIVCVAGSILLAALFPLIPGADVMTFPDASIDCSWKDYMEWYTIYGNADAFPWVGKMDSACSSFTVAVVMAWILAAGWLCQASIYVRRCMKSLILRTAHTGTLFILIFFKSEQFTVVLL
;
A
#
# COMPACT_ATOMS: atom_id res chain seq x y z
N MET A 1 6.14 -6.77 -34.05
CA MET A 1 5.22 -5.97 -33.22
C MET A 1 6.01 -5.32 -32.10
N ARG A 2 6.04 -3.98 -31.99
CA ARG A 2 6.70 -3.31 -30.86
C ARG A 2 5.73 -3.30 -29.69
N PHE A 3 6.02 -4.09 -28.65
CA PHE A 3 5.30 -4.05 -27.38
C PHE A 3 5.68 -2.76 -26.63
N ALA A 4 5.11 -1.62 -27.04
CA ALA A 4 5.25 -0.38 -26.27
C ALA A 4 4.47 -0.55 -24.95
N ILE A 5 5.17 -0.55 -23.82
CA ILE A 5 4.56 -0.59 -22.49
C ILE A 5 3.87 0.76 -22.27
N HIS A 6 2.56 0.73 -21.97
CA HIS A 6 1.84 1.95 -21.65
C HIS A 6 2.30 2.47 -20.27
N LEU A 7 2.49 3.78 -20.12
CA LEU A 7 3.04 4.41 -18.89
C LEU A 7 2.33 3.92 -17.60
N VAL A 8 1.01 3.77 -17.64
CA VAL A 8 0.23 3.26 -16.49
C VAL A 8 0.65 1.83 -16.10
N GLN A 9 0.91 0.95 -17.06
CA GLN A 9 1.39 -0.42 -16.79
C GLN A 9 2.80 -0.39 -16.18
N ALA A 10 3.67 0.49 -16.69
CA ALA A 10 5.03 0.67 -16.14
C ALA A 10 5.01 1.17 -14.68
N LEU A 11 4.11 2.10 -14.36
CA LEU A 11 3.92 2.58 -12.98
C LEU A 11 3.41 1.46 -12.06
N HIS A 12 2.52 0.59 -12.53
CA HIS A 12 2.06 -0.57 -11.76
C HIS A 12 3.18 -1.58 -11.55
N ALA A 13 4.00 -1.84 -12.57
CA ALA A 13 5.17 -2.70 -12.44
C ALA A 13 6.17 -2.13 -11.42
N PHE A 14 6.40 -0.82 -11.43
CA PHE A 14 7.23 -0.14 -10.44
C PHE A 14 6.67 -0.30 -9.01
N ASN A 15 5.37 -0.03 -8.81
CA ASN A 15 4.73 -0.24 -7.51
C ASN A 15 4.77 -1.70 -7.05
N ALA A 16 4.69 -2.67 -7.97
CA ALA A 16 4.84 -4.08 -7.64
C ALA A 16 6.25 -4.41 -7.12
N ILE A 17 7.30 -3.87 -7.76
CA ILE A 17 8.68 -4.05 -7.29
C ILE A 17 8.87 -3.44 -5.90
N LEU A 18 8.39 -2.21 -5.69
CA LEU A 18 8.48 -1.55 -4.39
C LEU A 18 7.72 -2.32 -3.30
N ALA A 19 6.51 -2.80 -3.61
CA ALA A 19 5.70 -3.58 -2.68
C ALA A 19 6.34 -4.94 -2.35
N LEU A 20 7.04 -5.57 -3.32
CA LEU A 20 7.79 -6.80 -3.09
C LEU A 20 8.98 -6.57 -2.15
N ILE A 21 9.73 -5.49 -2.34
CA ILE A 21 10.85 -5.10 -1.45
C ILE A 21 10.31 -4.84 -0.04
N LEU A 22 9.25 -4.04 0.07
CA LEU A 22 8.60 -3.74 1.36
C LEU A 22 8.10 -5.02 2.05
N PHE A 23 7.47 -5.92 1.30
CA PHE A 23 7.01 -7.20 1.82
C PHE A 23 8.17 -8.06 2.37
N ALA A 24 9.29 -8.13 1.65
CA ALA A 24 10.48 -8.85 2.09
C ALA A 24 11.10 -8.24 3.36
N LEU A 25 11.13 -6.90 3.47
CA LEU A 25 11.59 -6.21 4.68
C LEU A 25 10.69 -6.52 5.88
N LEU A 26 9.36 -6.47 5.70
CA LEU A 26 8.42 -6.79 6.76
C LEU A 26 8.52 -8.25 7.20
N LEU A 27 8.73 -9.19 6.26
CA LEU A 27 9.04 -10.59 6.59
C LEU A 27 10.34 -10.72 7.38
N SER A 28 11.39 -9.97 7.02
CA SER A 28 12.66 -9.98 7.75
C SER A 28 12.50 -9.54 9.21
N VAL A 29 11.64 -8.55 9.48
CA VAL A 29 11.32 -8.12 10.85
C VAL A 29 10.64 -9.25 11.61
N VAL A 30 9.61 -9.87 11.01
CA VAL A 30 8.87 -11.00 11.64
C VAL A 30 9.79 -12.18 11.92
N CYS A 31 10.66 -12.57 10.98
CA CYS A 31 11.62 -13.64 11.18
C CYS A 31 12.61 -13.34 12.31
N SER A 32 13.07 -12.09 12.43
CA SER A 32 14.01 -11.67 13.48
C SER A 32 13.36 -11.69 14.85
N ILE A 33 12.13 -11.18 14.96
CA ILE A 33 11.31 -11.25 16.18
C ILE A 33 11.04 -12.69 16.57
N LYS A 34 10.60 -13.53 15.63
CA LYS A 34 10.32 -14.94 15.89
C LYS A 34 11.57 -15.68 16.39
N SER A 35 12.71 -15.48 15.75
CA SER A 35 13.98 -16.08 16.18
C SER A 35 14.36 -15.65 17.59
N PHE A 36 14.17 -14.38 17.95
CA PHE A 36 14.42 -13.91 19.31
C PHE A 36 13.49 -14.56 20.33
N VAL A 37 12.19 -14.63 20.04
CA VAL A 37 11.18 -15.21 20.94
C VAL A 37 11.41 -16.71 21.13
N GLU A 38 11.67 -17.47 20.07
CA GLU A 38 11.87 -18.93 20.19
C GLU A 38 13.10 -19.27 21.04
N ASN A 39 14.22 -18.59 20.83
CA ASN A 39 15.47 -18.87 21.57
C ASN A 39 15.44 -18.32 23.00
N GLY A 40 14.84 -17.15 23.23
CA GLY A 40 14.72 -16.61 24.58
C GLY A 40 13.73 -17.38 25.45
N ALA A 41 12.66 -17.93 24.85
CA ALA A 41 11.65 -18.71 25.56
C ALA A 41 12.21 -20.02 26.09
N GLU A 42 13.06 -20.66 25.28
CA GLU A 42 13.76 -21.88 25.63
C GLU A 42 14.63 -21.68 26.88
N ILE A 43 15.41 -20.59 26.92
CA ILE A 43 16.32 -20.29 28.03
C ILE A 43 15.58 -19.87 29.30
N ALA A 44 14.46 -19.17 29.16
CA ALA A 44 13.61 -18.82 30.28
C ALA A 44 12.79 -20.02 30.84
N GLY A 45 12.95 -21.22 30.27
CA GLY A 45 12.28 -22.44 30.72
C GLY A 45 10.78 -22.48 30.38
N PHE A 46 10.29 -21.55 29.56
CA PHE A 46 8.89 -21.48 29.13
C PHE A 46 8.57 -22.42 27.96
N GLY A 47 9.57 -23.06 27.35
CA GLY A 47 9.38 -23.94 26.19
C GLY A 47 8.94 -23.15 24.95
N ASN A 48 7.98 -23.68 24.18
CA ASN A 48 7.50 -23.05 22.94
C ASN A 48 6.47 -21.94 23.22
N TYR A 49 6.95 -20.71 23.37
CA TYR A 49 6.12 -19.54 23.64
C TYR A 49 5.33 -19.11 22.39
N ASN A 50 4.11 -19.63 22.23
CA ASN A 50 3.27 -19.38 21.05
C ASN A 50 2.44 -18.09 21.11
N HIS A 51 2.40 -17.39 22.25
CA HIS A 51 1.58 -16.19 22.47
C HIS A 51 2.43 -14.93 22.54
N PHE A 52 3.11 -14.60 21.44
CA PHE A 52 3.78 -13.31 21.30
C PHE A 52 2.86 -12.32 20.57
N ASN A 53 2.56 -11.18 21.19
CA ASN A 53 1.86 -10.08 20.52
C ASN A 53 2.87 -9.35 19.63
N PHE A 54 2.67 -9.38 18.31
CA PHE A 54 3.48 -8.59 17.38
C PHE A 54 3.13 -7.10 17.48
N PRO A 55 4.06 -6.19 17.16
CA PRO A 55 3.76 -4.76 17.03
C PRO A 55 2.56 -4.57 16.10
N ALA A 56 1.49 -3.93 16.57
CA ALA A 56 0.25 -3.83 15.81
C ALA A 56 0.48 -3.08 14.48
N THR A 57 1.39 -2.10 14.50
CA THR A 57 1.81 -1.33 13.33
C THR A 57 2.47 -2.18 12.25
N GLN A 58 3.18 -3.25 12.61
CA GLN A 58 3.74 -4.21 11.65
C GLN A 58 2.61 -4.88 10.84
N VAL A 59 1.53 -5.29 11.50
CA VAL A 59 0.36 -5.91 10.84
C VAL A 59 -0.37 -4.91 9.97
N TYR A 60 -0.52 -3.67 10.46
CA TYR A 60 -1.13 -2.57 9.71
C TYR A 60 -0.34 -2.17 8.46
N MET A 61 0.97 -2.42 8.42
CA MET A 61 1.79 -2.28 7.21
C MET A 61 1.71 -3.49 6.29
N PHE A 62 1.62 -4.70 6.85
CA PHE A 62 1.67 -5.96 6.11
C PHE A 62 0.48 -6.13 5.16
N ILE A 63 -0.75 -5.92 5.65
CA ILE A 63 -1.98 -6.15 4.89
C ILE A 63 -2.10 -5.21 3.67
N PRO A 64 -1.90 -3.88 3.81
CA PRO A 64 -1.88 -2.99 2.66
C PRO A 64 -0.77 -3.34 1.68
N THR A 65 0.44 -3.67 2.16
CA THR A 65 1.59 -4.00 1.31
C THR A 65 1.31 -5.19 0.41
N ILE A 66 0.84 -6.31 0.97
CA ILE A 66 0.55 -7.53 0.18
C ILE A 66 -0.62 -7.30 -0.79
N SER A 67 -1.65 -6.56 -0.36
CA SER A 67 -2.77 -6.19 -1.22
C SER A 67 -2.30 -5.34 -2.41
N SER A 68 -1.44 -4.35 -2.15
CA SER A 68 -0.81 -3.50 -3.16
C SER A 68 0.05 -4.30 -4.13
N LEU A 69 0.82 -5.28 -3.65
CA LEU A 69 1.67 -6.12 -4.48
C LEU A 69 0.83 -6.89 -5.52
N PHE A 70 -0.18 -7.64 -5.06
CA PHE A 70 -1.04 -8.40 -5.97
C PHE A 70 -1.81 -7.50 -6.92
N TYR A 71 -2.37 -6.40 -6.41
CA TYR A 71 -3.13 -5.46 -7.24
C TYR A 71 -2.25 -4.80 -8.30
N SER A 72 -1.02 -4.42 -7.96
CA SER A 72 -0.03 -3.88 -8.89
C SER A 72 0.38 -4.88 -9.96
N ILE A 73 0.61 -6.15 -9.60
CA ILE A 73 0.96 -7.20 -10.57
C ILE A 73 -0.17 -7.37 -11.59
N ILE A 74 -1.43 -7.48 -11.13
CA ILE A 74 -2.60 -7.63 -12.00
C ILE A 74 -2.72 -6.45 -12.97
N LEU A 75 -2.53 -5.23 -12.48
CA LEU A 75 -2.68 -4.02 -13.31
C LEU A 75 -1.46 -3.74 -14.19
N ALA A 76 -0.28 -4.25 -13.84
CA ALA A 76 0.91 -4.20 -14.70
C ALA A 76 0.73 -5.07 -15.96
N VAL A 77 0.03 -6.19 -15.83
CA VAL A 77 -0.23 -7.12 -16.95
C VAL A 77 -1.54 -6.81 -17.70
N ASP A 78 -2.40 -5.95 -17.15
CA ASP A 78 -3.66 -5.56 -17.81
C ASP A 78 -3.39 -4.84 -19.15
N VAL A 79 -3.80 -5.46 -20.25
CA VAL A 79 -3.62 -4.92 -21.62
C VAL A 79 -4.59 -3.80 -21.95
N SER A 80 -5.64 -3.58 -21.15
CA SER A 80 -6.70 -2.63 -21.44
C SER A 80 -6.21 -1.20 -21.74
N PRO A 81 -5.23 -0.62 -21.00
CA PRO A 81 -4.71 0.72 -21.29
C PRO A 81 -4.04 0.89 -22.65
N ARG A 82 -3.78 -0.19 -23.40
CA ARG A 82 -3.22 -0.14 -24.76
C ARG A 82 -4.26 0.26 -25.80
N TYR A 83 -5.55 0.09 -25.52
CA TYR A 83 -6.60 0.52 -26.44
C TYR A 83 -6.76 2.04 -26.39
N PRO A 84 -6.73 2.77 -27.53
CA PRO A 84 -6.83 4.23 -27.55
C PRO A 84 -8.10 4.78 -26.90
N THR A 85 -9.18 4.01 -26.93
CA THR A 85 -10.49 4.36 -26.35
C THR A 85 -10.66 3.90 -24.91
N TRP A 86 -9.62 3.32 -24.28
CA TRP A 86 -9.73 2.81 -22.93
C TRP A 86 -9.96 3.93 -21.92
N THR A 87 -11.01 3.76 -21.11
CA THR A 87 -11.32 4.62 -19.97
C THR A 87 -11.52 3.78 -18.73
N PRO A 88 -10.92 4.13 -17.59
CA PRO A 88 -11.12 3.39 -16.35
C PRO A 88 -12.58 3.49 -15.89
N SER A 89 -13.13 2.40 -15.35
CA SER A 89 -14.45 2.41 -14.73
C SER A 89 -14.41 3.18 -13.40
N LYS A 90 -15.58 3.65 -12.95
CA LYS A 90 -15.72 4.32 -11.63
C LYS A 90 -15.24 3.40 -10.50
N SER A 91 -15.61 2.12 -10.55
CA SER A 91 -15.21 1.12 -9.55
C SER A 91 -13.70 0.91 -9.54
N LEU A 92 -13.05 0.80 -10.71
CA LEU A 92 -11.60 0.70 -10.80
C LEU A 92 -10.92 1.94 -10.21
N CYS A 93 -11.41 3.14 -10.55
CA CYS A 93 -10.89 4.37 -9.98
C CYS A 93 -11.03 4.41 -8.45
N ALA A 94 -12.18 4.01 -7.91
CA ALA A 94 -12.41 3.95 -6.48
C ALA A 94 -11.45 2.96 -5.80
N SER A 95 -11.25 1.76 -6.37
CA SER A 95 -10.31 0.77 -5.85
C SER A 95 -8.87 1.30 -5.81
N ILE A 96 -8.40 1.97 -6.86
CA ILE A 96 -7.06 2.59 -6.88
C ILE A 96 -6.92 3.63 -5.75
N VAL A 97 -7.94 4.47 -5.55
CA VAL A 97 -7.94 5.48 -4.47
C VAL A 97 -7.95 4.82 -3.09
N CYS A 98 -8.73 3.75 -2.90
CA CYS A 98 -8.75 3.01 -1.64
C CYS A 98 -7.39 2.36 -1.33
N VAL A 99 -6.72 1.78 -2.34
CA VAL A 99 -5.37 1.22 -2.15
C VAL A 99 -4.35 2.32 -1.84
N ALA A 100 -4.42 3.46 -2.52
CA ALA A 100 -3.55 4.60 -2.20
C ALA A 100 -3.75 5.10 -0.76
N GLY A 101 -5.01 5.20 -0.32
CA GLY A 101 -5.35 5.58 1.05
C GLY A 101 -4.87 4.55 2.09
N SER A 102 -5.04 3.26 1.83
CA SER A 102 -4.60 2.22 2.76
C SER A 102 -3.08 2.16 2.91
N ILE A 103 -2.34 2.30 1.80
CA ILE A 103 -0.87 2.37 1.83
C ILE A 103 -0.39 3.63 2.55
N LEU A 104 -1.05 4.76 2.35
CA LEU A 104 -0.73 6.01 3.06
C LEU A 104 -0.93 5.87 4.57
N LEU A 105 -2.03 5.26 5.01
CA LEU A 105 -2.26 4.96 6.43
C LEU A 105 -1.20 4.00 6.97
N ALA A 106 -0.83 2.96 6.21
CA ALA A 106 0.26 2.05 6.56
C ALA A 106 1.60 2.78 6.76
N ALA A 107 1.91 3.80 5.94
CA ALA A 107 3.13 4.59 6.09
C ALA A 107 3.06 5.57 7.28
N LEU A 108 1.86 6.02 7.66
CA LEU A 108 1.63 6.96 8.75
C LEU A 108 1.64 6.29 10.13
N PHE A 109 1.00 5.12 10.29
CA PHE A 109 0.82 4.50 11.62
C PHE A 109 2.10 4.30 12.43
N PRO A 110 3.24 3.86 11.85
CA PRO A 110 4.50 3.70 12.59
C PRO A 110 5.04 5.01 13.19
N LEU A 111 4.61 6.16 12.69
CA LEU A 111 5.05 7.48 13.12
C LEU A 111 4.13 8.10 14.17
N ILE A 112 2.96 7.51 14.42
CA ILE A 112 1.96 8.07 15.35
C ILE A 112 2.20 7.47 16.74
N PRO A 113 2.59 8.30 17.73
CA PRO A 113 2.73 7.83 19.11
C PRO A 113 1.41 7.26 19.62
N GLY A 114 1.45 6.06 20.21
CA GLY A 114 0.26 5.36 20.70
C GLY A 114 -0.64 4.69 19.65
N ALA A 115 -0.24 4.65 18.38
CA ALA A 115 -0.88 3.78 17.39
C ALA A 115 -0.56 2.29 17.60
N ASP A 116 0.51 2.00 18.34
CA ASP A 116 0.85 0.66 18.82
C ASP A 116 0.82 0.63 20.34
N VAL A 117 0.04 -0.30 20.88
CA VAL A 117 -0.08 -0.49 22.33
C VAL A 117 1.25 -0.97 22.93
N MET A 118 2.06 -1.70 22.16
CA MET A 118 3.35 -2.20 22.63
C MET A 118 4.40 -1.11 22.82
N THR A 119 4.26 0.03 22.14
CA THR A 119 5.27 1.10 22.17
C THR A 119 4.78 2.32 22.92
N PHE A 120 3.53 2.35 23.38
CA PHE A 120 2.95 3.50 24.07
C PHE A 120 3.82 3.90 25.28
N PRO A 121 4.22 5.18 25.40
CA PRO A 121 3.72 6.35 24.67
C PRO A 121 4.44 6.68 23.35
N ASP A 122 5.51 5.97 23.00
CA ASP A 122 6.38 6.27 21.85
C ASP A 122 5.80 5.78 20.51
N ALA A 123 6.40 6.25 19.41
CA ALA A 123 6.09 5.78 18.07
C ALA A 123 6.83 4.47 17.77
N SER A 124 6.22 3.58 16.98
CA SER A 124 6.85 2.28 16.69
C SER A 124 8.15 2.39 15.88
N ILE A 125 8.34 3.49 15.14
CA ILE A 125 9.59 3.77 14.43
C ILE A 125 10.78 3.98 15.37
N ASP A 126 10.55 4.42 16.61
CA ASP A 126 11.59 4.63 17.61
C ASP A 126 12.11 3.30 18.19
N CYS A 127 11.45 2.20 17.84
CA CYS A 127 11.84 0.85 18.22
C CYS A 127 11.90 0.57 19.72
N SER A 128 11.15 1.31 20.55
CA SER A 128 11.02 1.04 21.99
C SER A 128 10.45 -0.35 22.30
N TRP A 129 9.79 -0.99 21.32
CA TRP A 129 9.37 -2.38 21.38
C TRP A 129 10.53 -3.39 21.51
N LYS A 130 11.78 -3.00 21.19
CA LYS A 130 12.97 -3.82 21.50
C LYS A 130 13.15 -4.01 23.00
N ASP A 131 12.91 -2.95 23.76
CA ASP A 131 13.15 -2.90 25.21
C ASP A 131 11.94 -3.44 25.97
N TYR A 132 10.74 -3.33 25.39
CA TYR A 132 9.51 -3.92 25.92
C TYR A 132 9.56 -5.45 25.95
N MET A 133 10.35 -6.08 25.08
CA MET A 133 10.72 -7.48 25.24
C MET A 133 11.83 -7.59 26.28
N GLU A 134 11.51 -7.42 27.57
CA GLU A 134 12.42 -7.36 28.75
C GLU A 134 13.67 -8.28 28.66
N TRP A 135 13.56 -9.38 27.93
CA TRP A 135 14.62 -10.28 27.52
C TRP A 135 15.82 -9.60 26.84
N TYR A 136 15.64 -8.52 26.07
CA TYR A 136 16.76 -7.78 25.48
C TYR A 136 17.62 -7.14 26.58
N THR A 137 16.97 -6.57 27.59
CA THR A 137 17.61 -5.97 28.77
C THR A 137 18.20 -7.04 29.71
N ILE A 138 17.51 -8.17 29.90
CA ILE A 138 17.93 -9.29 30.77
C ILE A 138 19.11 -10.07 30.17
N TYR A 139 19.09 -10.30 28.85
CA TYR A 139 20.10 -11.07 28.11
C TYR A 139 21.04 -10.19 27.29
N GLY A 140 21.21 -8.91 27.66
CA GLY A 140 21.97 -7.89 26.93
C GLY A 140 23.47 -8.15 26.73
N ASN A 141 23.96 -9.36 27.01
CA ASN A 141 25.28 -9.84 26.61
C ASN A 141 25.18 -10.60 25.27
N ALA A 142 25.41 -9.87 24.17
CA ALA A 142 25.32 -10.43 22.82
C ALA A 142 26.34 -11.56 22.54
N ASP A 143 27.46 -11.61 23.26
CA ASP A 143 28.47 -12.68 23.13
C ASP A 143 27.95 -14.01 23.71
N ALA A 144 27.12 -13.94 24.76
CA ALA A 144 26.46 -15.10 25.35
C ALA A 144 25.13 -15.46 24.66
N PHE A 145 24.44 -14.45 24.10
CA PHE A 145 23.08 -14.57 23.56
C PHE A 145 22.97 -13.89 22.18
N PRO A 146 23.52 -14.49 21.12
CA PRO A 146 23.68 -13.83 19.81
C PRO A 146 22.36 -13.51 19.08
N TRP A 147 21.24 -14.14 19.46
CA TRP A 147 19.91 -13.78 18.93
C TRP A 147 19.39 -12.43 19.45
N VAL A 148 19.97 -11.87 20.51
CA VAL A 148 19.62 -10.54 21.03
C VAL A 148 19.91 -9.45 19.99
N GLY A 149 21.02 -9.57 19.25
CA GLY A 149 21.35 -8.68 18.13
C GLY A 149 20.37 -8.76 16.94
N LYS A 150 19.47 -9.75 16.90
CA LYS A 150 18.40 -9.79 15.89
C LYS A 150 17.36 -8.69 16.11
N MET A 151 17.23 -8.15 17.31
CA MET A 151 16.31 -7.02 17.59
C MET A 151 16.80 -5.71 16.98
N ASP A 152 18.12 -5.49 16.94
CA ASP A 152 18.70 -4.35 16.21
C ASP A 152 18.51 -4.48 14.72
N SER A 153 18.75 -5.68 14.17
CA SER A 153 18.46 -5.95 12.76
C SER A 153 16.98 -5.78 12.44
N ALA A 154 16.07 -6.22 13.34
CA ALA A 154 14.64 -6.07 13.16
C ALA A 154 14.25 -4.59 13.09
N CYS A 155 14.75 -3.76 14.00
CA CYS A 155 14.49 -2.33 13.97
C CYS A 155 15.07 -1.64 12.74
N SER A 156 16.32 -1.94 12.37
CA SER A 156 16.90 -1.37 11.16
C SER A 156 16.05 -1.72 9.93
N SER A 157 15.61 -2.98 9.81
CA SER A 157 14.71 -3.41 8.74
C SER A 157 13.34 -2.72 8.81
N PHE A 158 12.81 -2.49 10.01
CA PHE A 158 11.54 -1.81 10.22
C PHE A 158 11.61 -0.33 9.82
N THR A 159 12.64 0.42 10.24
CA THR A 159 12.84 1.82 9.84
C THR A 159 12.95 1.94 8.32
N VAL A 160 13.69 1.03 7.67
CA VAL A 160 13.78 0.99 6.19
C VAL A 160 12.43 0.64 5.57
N ALA A 161 11.66 -0.27 6.17
CA ALA A 161 10.30 -0.59 5.73
C ALA A 161 9.37 0.63 5.79
N VAL A 162 9.46 1.46 6.83
CA VAL A 162 8.66 2.70 6.93
C VAL A 162 9.00 3.66 5.78
N VAL A 163 10.29 3.86 5.48
CA VAL A 163 10.72 4.68 4.34
C VAL A 163 10.18 4.11 3.03
N MET A 164 10.30 2.79 2.84
CA MET A 164 9.78 2.12 1.64
C MET A 164 8.26 2.24 1.50
N ALA A 165 7.52 2.20 2.60
CA ALA A 165 6.07 2.42 2.61
C ALA A 165 5.70 3.83 2.13
N TRP A 166 6.48 4.86 2.52
CA TRP A 166 6.29 6.22 2.02
C TRP A 166 6.54 6.35 0.51
N ILE A 167 7.60 5.71 0.01
CA ILE A 167 7.90 5.71 -1.43
C ILE A 167 6.78 5.01 -2.21
N LEU A 168 6.30 3.87 -1.71
CA LEU A 168 5.17 3.15 -2.30
C LEU A 168 3.87 3.98 -2.24
N ALA A 169 3.61 4.69 -1.14
CA ALA A 169 2.46 5.57 -0.98
C ALA A 169 2.47 6.69 -2.03
N ALA A 170 3.62 7.33 -2.26
CA ALA A 170 3.78 8.36 -3.29
C ALA A 170 3.49 7.80 -4.69
N GLY A 171 3.96 6.59 -4.99
CA GLY A 171 3.68 5.88 -6.24
C GLY A 171 2.17 5.65 -6.45
N TRP A 172 1.46 5.17 -5.43
CA TRP A 172 0.02 4.95 -5.50
C TRP A 172 -0.79 6.25 -5.58
N LEU A 173 -0.40 7.30 -4.86
CA LEU A 173 -1.03 8.62 -4.97
C LEU A 173 -0.88 9.20 -6.38
N CYS A 174 0.30 9.05 -6.99
CA CYS A 174 0.52 9.43 -8.38
C CYS A 174 -0.46 8.69 -9.31
N GLN A 175 -0.58 7.36 -9.17
CA GLN A 175 -1.52 6.58 -9.97
C GLN A 175 -2.98 6.99 -9.73
N ALA A 176 -3.39 7.16 -8.47
CA ALA A 176 -4.73 7.62 -8.14
C ALA A 176 -5.06 8.94 -8.86
N SER A 177 -4.12 9.89 -8.86
CA SER A 177 -4.29 11.16 -9.58
C SER A 177 -4.49 10.96 -11.10
N ILE A 178 -3.76 10.02 -11.71
CA ILE A 178 -3.87 9.70 -13.15
C ILE A 178 -5.24 9.07 -13.45
N TYR A 179 -5.68 8.11 -12.64
CA TYR A 179 -6.96 7.42 -12.82
C TYR A 179 -8.14 8.38 -12.62
N VAL A 180 -8.11 9.21 -11.56
CA VAL A 180 -9.14 10.23 -11.31
C VAL A 180 -9.19 11.22 -12.48
N ARG A 181 -8.06 11.74 -12.95
CA ARG A 181 -8.01 12.65 -14.10
C ARG A 181 -8.60 12.02 -15.37
N ARG A 182 -8.29 10.75 -15.67
CA ARG A 182 -8.86 10.05 -16.83
C ARG A 182 -10.36 9.79 -16.68
N CYS A 183 -10.82 9.41 -15.49
CA CYS A 183 -12.24 9.21 -15.20
C CYS A 183 -13.04 10.53 -15.35
N MET A 184 -12.51 11.64 -14.83
CA MET A 184 -13.14 12.96 -14.92
C MET A 184 -13.23 13.45 -16.37
N LYS A 185 -12.16 13.28 -17.17
CA LYS A 185 -12.21 13.63 -18.61
C LYS A 185 -13.30 12.84 -19.36
N SER A 186 -13.43 11.54 -19.09
CA SER A 186 -14.48 10.70 -19.68
C SER A 186 -15.88 11.17 -19.28
N LEU A 187 -16.08 11.54 -18.01
CA LEU A 187 -17.35 12.08 -17.53
C LEU A 187 -17.72 13.39 -18.24
N ILE A 188 -16.78 14.35 -18.33
CA ILE A 188 -17.02 15.64 -18.99
C ILE A 188 -17.37 15.44 -20.47
N LEU A 189 -16.64 14.59 -21.19
CA LEU A 189 -16.92 14.30 -22.61
C LEU A 189 -18.29 13.65 -22.80
N ARG A 190 -18.70 12.74 -21.91
CA ARG A 190 -20.04 12.15 -21.94
C ARG A 190 -21.10 13.21 -21.68
N THR A 191 -20.96 14.03 -20.63
CA THR A 191 -21.92 15.09 -20.31
C THR A 191 -22.01 16.15 -21.41
N ALA A 192 -20.89 16.50 -22.05
CA ALA A 192 -20.89 17.37 -23.23
C ALA A 192 -21.66 16.74 -24.38
N HIS A 193 -21.45 15.45 -24.66
CA HIS A 193 -22.16 14.73 -25.72
C HIS A 193 -23.65 14.57 -25.43
N THR A 194 -24.05 14.31 -24.17
CA THR A 194 -25.47 14.27 -23.76
C THR A 194 -26.10 15.66 -23.73
N GLY A 195 -25.34 16.70 -23.39
CA GLY A 195 -25.77 18.10 -23.44
C GLY A 195 -25.98 18.59 -24.87
N THR A 196 -25.11 18.23 -25.81
CA THR A 196 -25.32 18.46 -27.23
C THR A 196 -26.48 17.63 -27.77
N LEU A 197 -26.69 16.41 -27.27
CA LEU A 197 -27.87 15.60 -27.61
C LEU A 197 -29.17 16.23 -27.06
N PHE A 198 -29.15 16.80 -25.84
CA PHE A 198 -30.29 17.53 -25.28
C PHE A 198 -30.59 18.81 -26.05
N ILE A 199 -29.57 19.56 -26.48
CA ILE A 199 -29.75 20.73 -27.34
C ILE A 199 -30.27 20.30 -28.73
N LEU A 200 -29.80 19.18 -29.30
CA LEU A 200 -30.30 18.65 -30.57
C LEU A 200 -31.72 18.05 -30.47
N ILE A 201 -32.10 17.49 -29.31
CA ILE A 201 -33.46 16.99 -29.06
C ILE A 201 -34.43 18.15 -28.80
N PHE A 202 -33.99 19.21 -28.09
CA PHE A 202 -34.79 20.43 -27.95
C PHE A 202 -34.95 21.19 -29.27
N PHE A 203 -33.91 21.24 -30.12
CA PHE A 203 -34.03 21.85 -31.46
C PHE A 203 -34.81 21.00 -32.48
N LYS A 204 -35.03 19.71 -32.23
CA LYS A 204 -35.86 18.84 -33.09
C LYS A 204 -37.32 18.81 -32.68
N SER A 205 -37.68 19.38 -31.52
CA SER A 205 -39.05 19.47 -31.00
C SER A 205 -39.76 20.78 -31.36
N GLU A 206 -39.09 21.73 -32.00
CA GLU A 206 -39.68 23.00 -32.49
C GLU A 206 -39.63 23.13 -34.02
N GLN A 207 -39.95 22.06 -34.74
CA GLN A 207 -40.44 22.21 -36.11
C GLN A 207 -41.97 22.27 -36.08
N PHE A 208 -42.47 23.48 -35.84
CA PHE A 208 -43.69 23.92 -36.50
C PHE A 208 -43.48 23.81 -38.01
N THR A 209 -44.33 22.99 -38.63
CA THR A 209 -44.44 22.86 -40.07
C THR A 209 -44.88 24.18 -40.68
N VAL A 210 -44.08 24.74 -41.59
CA VAL A 210 -44.61 25.61 -42.66
C VAL A 210 -44.21 24.97 -43.98
N VAL A 211 -45.17 24.20 -44.50
CA VAL A 211 -45.25 23.85 -45.91
C VAL A 211 -45.52 25.13 -46.69
N LEU A 212 -44.68 25.40 -47.68
CA LEU A 212 -45.07 26.17 -48.86
C LEU A 212 -45.37 25.12 -49.95
N LEU A 213 -46.67 25.04 -50.28
CA LEU A 213 -47.42 24.09 -51.13
C LEU A 213 -47.89 22.79 -50.46
#